data_AF-A0A3N4VGJ9-F1
#
_entry.id   AF-A0A3N4VGJ9-F1
#
_cell.length_a   1.000
_cell.length_b   1.000
_cell.length_c   1.000
_cell.angle_alpha   90.00
_cell.angle_beta   90.00
_cell.angle_gamma   90.00
#
_symmetry.space_group_name_H-M   'P 1'
#
loop_
_entity.id
_entity.type
_entity.pdbx_description
1 polymer ?
#
loop_
_entity_poly.entity_id
_entity_poly.type
_entity_poly.pdbx_seq_one_letter_code
_entity_poly.pdbx_strand_id
1 'polypeptide(L)'
;MNSTITLIRIDGTVTTAPSLTHDNLIEFVVVDGFAREFLVRLPRTELGMHVMPGAQVSATGAEGWVVPGRAWRDEPSRTIVQAHDVQLRELSFAA
;
A
#
# COMPACT_ATOMS: atom_id res chain seq x y z
N MET A 1 15.50 18.85 -14.52
CA MET A 1 14.03 18.72 -14.55
C MET A 1 13.57 18.60 -13.10
N ASN A 2 12.69 19.49 -12.62
CA ASN A 2 12.13 19.40 -11.27
C ASN A 2 10.84 18.59 -11.34
N SER A 3 10.84 17.39 -10.78
CA SER A 3 9.61 16.60 -10.61
C SER A 3 9.08 16.87 -9.21
N THR A 4 7.89 17.46 -9.11
CA THR A 4 7.17 17.60 -7.83
C THR A 4 6.66 16.23 -7.41
N ILE A 5 7.11 15.74 -6.26
CA ILE A 5 6.63 14.50 -5.66
C ILE A 5 5.54 14.87 -4.65
N THR A 6 4.31 14.39 -4.87
CA THR A 6 3.24 14.50 -3.87
C THR A 6 3.40 13.38 -2.86
N LEU A 7 3.73 13.73 -1.62
CA LEU A 7 3.80 12.78 -0.52
C LEU A 7 2.43 12.63 0.14
N ILE A 8 1.99 11.39 0.28
CA ILE A 8 0.72 11.04 0.93
C ILE A 8 0.96 10.04 2.05
N ARG A 9 0.08 10.10 3.04
CA ARG A 9 -0.02 9.12 4.12
C ARG A 9 -1.39 8.47 4.05
N ILE A 10 -1.42 7.15 4.11
CA ILE A 10 -2.64 6.35 4.11
C ILE A 10 -2.67 5.52 5.37
N ASP A 11 -3.79 5.60 6.08
CA ASP A 11 -4.11 4.68 7.17
C ASP A 11 -5.24 3.76 6.71
N GLY A 12 -5.05 2.46 6.83
CA GLY A 12 -6.05 1.50 6.35
C GLY A 12 -5.73 0.04 6.62
N THR A 13 -6.60 -0.82 6.13
CA THR A 13 -6.52 -2.28 6.30
C THR A 13 -5.90 -2.92 5.07
N VAL A 14 -4.97 -3.83 5.26
CA VAL A 14 -4.41 -4.66 4.18
C VAL A 14 -5.43 -5.72 3.79
N THR A 15 -5.80 -5.80 2.52
CA THR A 15 -6.84 -6.75 2.05
C THR A 15 -6.29 -7.90 1.22
N THR A 16 -5.04 -7.80 0.76
CA THR A 16 -4.40 -8.84 -0.06
C THR A 16 -3.08 -9.27 0.56
N ALA A 17 -2.70 -10.53 0.31
CA ALA A 17 -1.42 -11.02 0.77
C ALA A 17 -0.29 -10.28 0.03
N PRO A 18 0.76 -9.81 0.73
CA PRO A 18 1.90 -9.21 0.07
C PRO A 18 2.50 -10.16 -0.96
N SER A 19 2.72 -9.64 -2.17
CA SER A 19 3.29 -10.39 -3.29
C SER A 19 4.59 -9.74 -3.74
N LEU A 20 5.60 -10.56 -4.01
CA LEU A 20 6.87 -10.09 -4.57
C LEU A 20 6.75 -10.05 -6.10
N THR A 21 7.07 -8.92 -6.70
CA THR A 21 7.09 -8.75 -8.15
C THR A 21 8.45 -9.04 -8.75
N HIS A 22 8.48 -9.12 -10.08
CA HIS A 22 9.71 -9.31 -10.86
C HIS A 22 10.73 -8.20 -10.62
N ASP A 23 10.29 -6.99 -10.30
CA ASP A 23 11.15 -5.83 -10.04
C ASP A 23 11.65 -5.76 -8.59
N ASN A 24 11.51 -6.85 -7.82
CA ASN A 24 11.87 -6.96 -6.41
C ASN A 24 11.14 -5.93 -5.51
N LEU A 25 9.93 -5.55 -5.93
CA LEU A 25 9.00 -4.76 -5.14
C LEU A 25 7.99 -5.67 -4.47
N ILE A 26 7.59 -5.32 -3.26
CA ILE A 26 6.46 -5.93 -2.59
C ILE A 26 5.22 -5.09 -2.88
N GLU A 27 4.14 -5.77 -3.25
CA GLU A 27 2.86 -5.15 -3.54
C GLU A 27 1.75 -5.76 -2.70
N PHE A 28 0.92 -4.91 -2.13
CA PHE A 28 -0.33 -5.27 -1.47
C PHE A 28 -1.33 -4.13 -1.57
N VAL A 29 -2.60 -4.47 -1.37
CA VAL A 29 -3.73 -3.54 -1.39
C VAL A 29 -4.07 -3.11 0.02
N VAL A 30 -4.18 -1.80 0.21
CA VAL A 30 -4.68 -1.16 1.44
C VAL A 30 -6.00 -0.47 1.14
N VAL A 31 -7.00 -0.69 1.99
CA VAL A 31 -8.30 -0.02 1.92
C VAL A 31 -8.41 0.96 3.09
N ASP A 32 -8.62 2.23 2.78
CA ASP A 32 -8.76 3.28 3.79
C ASP A 32 -10.16 3.29 4.46
N GLY A 33 -10.34 4.17 5.45
CA GLY A 33 -11.63 4.35 6.13
C GLY A 33 -12.77 4.89 5.25
N PHE A 34 -12.48 5.33 4.02
CA PHE A 34 -13.45 5.80 3.03
C PHE A 34 -13.70 4.76 1.92
N ALA A 35 -13.26 3.52 2.13
CA ALA A 35 -13.34 2.42 1.17
C ALA A 35 -12.60 2.67 -0.16
N ARG A 36 -11.57 3.53 -0.15
CA ARG A 36 -10.68 3.72 -1.31
C ARG A 36 -9.58 2.68 -1.30
N GLU A 37 -9.34 2.07 -2.46
CA GLU A 37 -8.28 1.08 -2.62
C GLU A 37 -6.98 1.70 -3.13
N PHE A 38 -5.90 1.41 -2.43
CA PHE A 38 -4.56 1.83 -2.78
C PHE A 38 -3.67 0.60 -3.01
N LEU A 39 -2.92 0.62 -4.11
CA LEU A 39 -1.88 -0.37 -4.36
C LEU A 39 -0.56 0.15 -3.77
N VAL A 40 -0.20 -0.35 -2.60
CA VAL A 40 1.04 0.02 -1.93
C VAL A 40 2.18 -0.82 -2.51
N ARG A 41 3.23 -0.14 -2.96
CA ARG A 41 4.46 -0.74 -3.49
C ARG A 41 5.64 -0.22 -2.71
N LEU A 42 6.54 -1.12 -2.31
CA LEU A 42 7.79 -0.75 -1.65
C LEU A 42 8.91 -1.72 -2.02
N PRO A 43 10.18 -1.29 -1.94
CA PRO A 43 11.32 -2.20 -2.05
C PRO A 43 11.24 -3.33 -1.03
N ARG A 44 11.59 -4.56 -1.43
CA ARG A 44 11.61 -5.73 -0.52
C ARG A 44 12.42 -5.48 0.77
N THR A 45 13.50 -4.71 0.67
CA THR A 45 14.39 -4.37 1.80
C THR A 45 13.73 -3.50 2.86
N GLU A 46 12.67 -2.79 2.50
CA GLU A 46 11.98 -1.83 3.37
C GLU A 46 10.78 -2.45 4.09
N LEU A 47 10.42 -3.70 3.76
CA LEU A 47 9.40 -4.44 4.49
C LEU A 47 9.99 -4.95 5.82
N GLY A 48 10.09 -4.07 6.80
CA GLY A 48 10.64 -4.38 8.12
C GLY A 48 9.72 -5.24 8.99
N MET A 49 8.47 -5.46 8.60
CA MET A 49 7.40 -6.02 9.44
C MET A 49 6.52 -7.02 8.66
N HIS A 50 5.96 -8.02 9.35
CA HIS A 50 5.08 -9.02 8.76
C HIS A 50 3.71 -8.41 8.41
N VAL A 51 3.57 -7.93 7.18
CA VAL A 51 2.29 -7.45 6.65
C VAL A 51 1.46 -8.68 6.23
N MET A 52 0.21 -8.76 6.70
CA MET A 52 -0.73 -9.83 6.36
C MET A 52 -2.12 -9.25 6.07
N PRO A 53 -2.98 -9.95 5.32
CA PRO A 53 -4.38 -9.56 5.18
C PRO A 53 -5.04 -9.39 6.57
N GLY A 54 -5.83 -8.33 6.72
CA GLY A 54 -6.46 -7.93 7.97
C GLY A 54 -5.63 -6.97 8.83
N ALA A 55 -4.32 -6.83 8.59
CA ALA A 55 -3.49 -5.93 9.36
C ALA A 55 -3.83 -4.46 9.12
N GLN A 56 -3.90 -3.68 10.19
CA GLN A 56 -3.96 -2.22 10.12
C GLN A 56 -2.57 -1.64 9.89
N VAL A 57 -2.43 -0.82 8.85
CA VAL A 57 -1.16 -0.19 8.47
C VAL A 57 -1.28 1.31 8.27
N SER A 58 -0.18 2.01 8.51
CA SER A 58 0.06 3.38 8.09
C SER A 58 1.18 3.36 7.04
N ALA A 59 0.86 3.67 5.79
CA ALA A 59 1.83 3.73 4.70
C ALA A 59 2.09 5.19 4.29
N THR A 60 3.36 5.56 4.22
CA THR A 60 3.79 6.89 3.76
C THR A 60 4.60 6.73 2.48
N GLY A 61 4.26 7.51 1.46
CA GLY A 61 4.83 7.32 0.14
C GLY A 61 4.53 8.45 -0.84
N ALA A 62 5.11 8.34 -2.02
CA ALA A 62 4.75 9.19 -3.14
C ALA A 62 3.47 8.65 -3.80
N GLU A 63 2.51 9.55 -4.05
CA GLU A 63 1.36 9.25 -4.88
C GLU A 63 1.81 9.04 -6.33
N GLY A 64 1.54 7.86 -6.86
CA GLY A 64 1.83 7.47 -8.23
C GLY A 64 0.64 7.67 -9.15
N TRP A 65 0.67 6.97 -10.28
CA TRP A 65 -0.45 6.95 -11.22
C TRP A 65 -1.53 5.97 -10.75
N VAL A 66 -2.72 6.07 -11.37
CA VAL A 66 -3.82 5.14 -11.15
C VAL A 66 -3.62 3.91 -12.05
N VAL A 67 -3.64 2.72 -11.45
CA VAL A 67 -3.74 1.45 -12.19
C VAL A 67 -5.21 1.23 -12.53
N PRO A 68 -5.57 1.11 -13.83
CA PRO A 68 -6.94 0.83 -14.21
C PRO A 68 -7.32 -0.57 -13.72
N GLY A 69 -8.50 -0.65 -13.11
CA GLY A 69 -9.12 -1.90 -12.74
C GLY A 69 -9.48 -2.73 -13.97
N ARG A 70 -9.60 -4.04 -13.78
CA ARG A 70 -10.11 -4.96 -14.81
C ARG A 70 -11.60 -5.16 -14.56
N ALA A 71 -12.44 -4.39 -15.27
CA ALA A 71 -13.89 -4.46 -15.13
C ALA A 71 -14.45 -5.88 -15.35
N TRP A 72 -13.85 -6.67 -16.24
CA TRP A 72 -14.25 -8.06 -16.51
C TRP A 72 -13.88 -9.05 -15.38
N ARG A 73 -13.12 -8.61 -14.37
CA ARG A 73 -12.80 -9.36 -13.15
C ARG A 73 -13.40 -8.73 -11.90
N ASP A 74 -14.30 -7.77 -12.05
CA ASP A 74 -14.82 -6.94 -10.94
C ASP A 74 -13.69 -6.30 -10.11
N GLU A 75 -12.56 -6.01 -10.75
CA GLU A 75 -11.40 -5.43 -10.09
C GLU A 75 -11.44 -3.90 -10.20
N PRO A 76 -11.47 -3.16 -9.09
CA PRO A 76 -11.53 -1.70 -9.10
C PRO A 76 -10.19 -1.08 -9.51
N SER A 77 -10.26 0.17 -9.98
CA SER A 77 -9.06 0.99 -10.22
C SER A 77 -8.43 1.40 -8.89
N ARG A 78 -7.10 1.44 -8.84
CA ARG A 78 -6.35 1.70 -7.61
C ARG A 78 -5.29 2.76 -7.84
N THR A 79 -5.12 3.67 -6.89
CA THR A 79 -3.99 4.61 -6.90
C THR A 79 -2.74 3.91 -6.39
N ILE A 80 -1.61 4.03 -7.09
CA ILE A 80 -0.34 3.51 -6.60
C ILE A 80 0.21 4.42 -5.52
N VAL A 81 0.73 3.82 -4.46
CA VAL A 81 1.59 4.51 -3.50
C VAL A 81 2.96 3.85 -3.51
N GLN A 82 3.96 4.60 -3.94
CA GLN A 82 5.36 4.22 -3.82
C GLN A 82 5.80 4.53 -2.38
N ALA A 83 5.56 3.57 -1.50
CA ALA A 83 5.86 3.69 -0.09
C ALA A 83 7.36 3.53 0.17
N HIS A 84 7.84 4.33 1.11
CA HIS A 84 9.19 4.22 1.69
C HIS A 84 9.14 3.91 3.19
N ASP A 85 7.95 4.00 3.80
CA ASP A 85 7.71 3.59 5.18
C ASP A 85 6.31 2.97 5.31
N VAL A 86 6.22 1.83 5.98
CA VAL A 86 4.98 1.12 6.28
C VAL A 86 5.03 0.61 7.71
N GLN A 87 4.11 1.08 8.54
CA GLN A 87 4.04 0.75 9.96
C GLN A 87 2.78 -0.05 10.28
N LEU A 88 2.89 -1.14 11.04
CA LEU A 88 1.73 -1.84 11.59
C LEU A 88 1.18 -1.03 12.78
N ARG A 89 -0.13 -0.77 12.79
CA ARG A 89 -0.81 -0.14 13.94
C ARG A 89 -1.11 -1.12 15.07
N GLU A 90 -1.12 -2.42 14.80
CA GLU A 90 -1.58 -3.44 15.77
C GLU A 90 -0.60 -3.75 16.92
N LEU A 91 0.60 -3.19 16.95
CA LEU A 91 1.48 -3.30 18.13
C LEU A 91 1.15 -2.30 19.25
N SER A 92 0.02 -1.60 19.17
CA SER A 92 -0.37 -0.57 20.16
C SER A 92 -1.31 -1.07 21.28
N PHE A 93 -1.68 -2.36 21.32
CA PHE A 93 -2.67 -2.89 22.28
C PHE A 93 -2.07 -3.95 23.21
N ALA A 94 -1.14 -3.55 24.06
CA ALA A 94 -0.86 -4.21 25.33
C ALA A 94 -0.07 -3.26 26.24
N ALA A 95 -0.77 -2.40 26.97
CA ALA A 95 -0.26 -1.69 28.15
C ALA A 95 -1.36 -1.61 29.20
#